data_AF-A0A8K9UQ21-F1
#
_entry.id   AF-A0A8K9UQ21-F1
#
_cell.length_a   1.000
_cell.length_b   1.000
_cell.length_c   1.000
_cell.angle_alpha   90.00
_cell.angle_beta   90.00
_cell.angle_gamma   90.00
#
_symmetry.space_group_name_H-M   'P 1'
#
loop_
_entity.id
_entity.type
_entity.pdbx_description
1 polymer ?
#
loop_
_entity_poly.entity_id
_entity_poly.type
_entity_poly.pdbx_seq_one_letter_code
_entity_poly.pdbx_strand_id
1 'polypeptide(L)'
;MHFVLCSVLYYVCDMWLGYDCDMWLGYDCDMWLGYDCDMWLGYDCDMWLGYDCDMWLGYDCDMWLGYDCDMWLGYDCDMWLGYDCDMWLGYDCDMWLGYDCDTWLGYDCDTWLGYDCDTWLGYDCDTWLGYDCDMWLGYDCDMWLGYDCDMCLGAGASCGPRRSSVVLPSKVHS
;
A
#
# COMPACT_ATOMS: atom_id res chain seq x y z
N MET A 1 -29.07 -8.52 -4.22
CA MET A 1 -29.14 -10.00 -4.29
C MET A 1 -27.82 -10.46 -3.72
N HIS A 2 -27.79 -10.90 -2.46
CA HIS A 2 -26.57 -11.38 -1.81
C HIS A 2 -26.11 -12.67 -2.52
N PHE A 3 -25.00 -12.60 -3.24
CA PHE A 3 -24.30 -13.78 -3.74
C PHE A 3 -23.11 -14.00 -2.81
N VAL A 4 -23.34 -14.59 -1.64
CA VAL A 4 -22.24 -15.08 -0.81
C VAL A 4 -21.68 -16.33 -1.49
N LEU A 5 -20.70 -16.11 -2.38
CA LEU A 5 -19.95 -17.16 -3.07
C LEU A 5 -18.71 -17.49 -2.23
N CYS A 6 -18.88 -18.26 -1.15
CA CYS A 6 -17.74 -18.84 -0.44
C CYS A 6 -17.12 -19.92 -1.35
N SER A 7 -16.15 -19.50 -2.17
CA SER A 7 -15.52 -20.33 -3.20
C SER A 7 -14.04 -20.41 -2.90
N VAL A 8 -13.53 -21.64 -2.71
CA VAL A 8 -12.08 -21.88 -2.67
C VAL A 8 -11.68 -22.40 -4.05
N LEU A 9 -10.98 -21.59 -4.83
CA LEU A 9 -10.41 -21.99 -6.12
C LEU A 9 -8.89 -21.91 -6.07
N TYR A 10 -8.24 -22.91 -6.67
CA TYR A 10 -6.82 -23.20 -6.46
C TYR A 10 -5.94 -23.01 -7.69
N TYR A 11 -6.47 -22.55 -8.83
CA TYR A 11 -5.72 -22.64 -10.10
C TYR A 11 -5.76 -21.43 -11.02
N VAL A 12 -6.90 -21.05 -11.61
CA VAL A 12 -7.01 -19.84 -12.44
C VAL A 12 -8.45 -19.36 -12.36
N CYS A 13 -8.69 -18.08 -12.06
CA CYS A 13 -10.04 -17.54 -11.92
C CYS A 13 -10.17 -16.16 -12.55
N ASP A 14 -11.16 -16.01 -13.43
CA ASP A 14 -11.64 -14.70 -13.88
C ASP A 14 -13.01 -14.46 -13.25
N MET A 15 -13.15 -13.47 -12.37
CA MET A 15 -14.42 -13.21 -11.69
C MET A 15 -14.78 -11.73 -11.59
N TRP A 16 -16.07 -11.45 -11.69
CA TRP A 16 -16.64 -10.15 -11.40
C TRP A 16 -17.72 -10.30 -10.33
N LEU A 17 -17.46 -9.75 -9.14
CA LEU A 17 -18.42 -9.69 -8.04
C LEU A 17 -18.74 -8.22 -7.74
N GLY A 18 -20.03 -7.94 -7.55
CA GLY A 18 -20.49 -6.56 -7.36
C GLY A 18 -20.64 -6.11 -5.91
N TYR A 19 -20.92 -7.03 -4.99
CA TYR A 19 -21.24 -6.76 -3.58
C TYR A 19 -21.03 -8.02 -2.73
N ASP A 20 -20.58 -7.84 -1.49
CA ASP A 20 -20.59 -8.82 -0.40
C ASP A 20 -19.93 -10.16 -0.78
N CYS A 21 -18.60 -10.21 -0.72
CA CYS A 21 -17.86 -11.39 -1.13
C CYS A 21 -16.76 -11.83 -0.17
N ASP A 22 -16.74 -13.12 0.18
CA ASP A 22 -15.68 -13.74 0.99
C ASP A 22 -15.03 -14.87 0.18
N MET A 23 -13.77 -14.73 -0.25
CA MET A 23 -13.08 -15.78 -0.99
C MET A 23 -11.63 -16.01 -0.56
N TRP A 24 -11.17 -17.24 -0.82
CA TRP A 24 -9.76 -17.59 -0.69
C TRP A 24 -9.28 -18.21 -1.99
N LEU A 25 -8.35 -17.52 -2.65
CA LEU A 25 -7.76 -17.96 -3.92
C LEU A 25 -6.26 -18.21 -3.78
N GLY A 26 -5.79 -19.20 -4.52
CA GLY A 26 -4.40 -19.68 -4.41
C GLY A 26 -3.43 -19.06 -5.41
N TYR A 27 -3.77 -19.05 -6.70
CA TYR A 27 -2.84 -18.79 -7.81
C TYR A 27 -3.58 -18.21 -9.02
N ASP A 28 -2.91 -17.37 -9.81
CA ASP A 28 -3.30 -16.88 -11.15
C ASP A 28 -4.75 -16.36 -11.21
N CYS A 29 -5.06 -15.25 -10.54
CA CYS A 29 -6.43 -14.75 -10.45
C CYS A 29 -6.58 -13.32 -10.97
N ASP A 30 -7.55 -13.12 -11.87
CA ASP A 30 -7.93 -11.81 -12.40
C ASP A 30 -9.34 -11.46 -11.92
N MET A 31 -9.52 -10.44 -11.07
CA MET A 31 -10.87 -10.10 -10.60
C MET A 31 -11.21 -8.62 -10.48
N TRP A 32 -12.52 -8.38 -10.56
CA TRP A 32 -13.15 -7.08 -10.34
C TRP A 32 -14.15 -7.19 -9.20
N LEU A 33 -13.85 -6.57 -8.06
CA LEU A 33 -14.68 -6.57 -6.86
C LEU A 33 -15.24 -5.16 -6.63
N GLY A 34 -16.54 -5.09 -6.35
CA GLY A 34 -17.26 -3.82 -6.24
C GLY A 34 -17.24 -3.20 -4.84
N TYR A 35 -17.91 -3.84 -3.89
CA TYR A 35 -18.21 -3.30 -2.56
C TYR A 35 -18.19 -4.41 -1.52
N ASP A 36 -17.74 -4.10 -0.30
CA ASP A 36 -17.86 -4.97 0.89
C ASP A 36 -17.28 -6.37 0.62
N CYS A 37 -15.96 -6.48 0.43
CA CYS A 37 -15.33 -7.75 0.10
C CYS A 37 -14.12 -8.07 0.98
N ASP A 38 -14.10 -9.30 1.49
CA ASP A 38 -13.02 -9.87 2.31
C ASP A 38 -12.31 -10.98 1.55
N MET A 39 -11.01 -10.85 1.26
CA MET A 39 -10.32 -11.87 0.48
C MET A 39 -8.94 -12.23 1.00
N TRP A 40 -8.57 -13.47 0.74
CA TRP A 40 -7.18 -13.91 0.82
C TRP A 40 -6.69 -14.40 -0.55
N LEU A 41 -5.64 -13.79 -1.08
CA LEU A 41 -5.00 -14.20 -2.34
C LEU A 41 -3.56 -14.66 -2.08
N GLY A 42 -3.14 -15.66 -2.84
CA GLY A 42 -1.84 -16.30 -2.69
C GLY A 42 -0.75 -15.71 -3.59
N TYR A 43 -0.79 -16.03 -4.88
CA TYR A 43 0.28 -15.76 -5.83
C TYR A 43 -0.29 -15.30 -7.17
N ASP A 44 0.43 -14.42 -7.88
CA ASP A 44 0.17 -14.03 -9.28
C ASP A 44 -1.30 -13.56 -9.45
N CYS A 45 -1.66 -12.42 -8.87
CA CYS A 45 -3.05 -11.93 -8.87
C CYS A 45 -3.17 -10.49 -9.37
N ASP A 46 -4.08 -10.27 -10.33
CA ASP A 46 -4.42 -8.96 -10.87
C ASP A 46 -5.83 -8.55 -10.45
N MET A 47 -5.99 -7.38 -9.83
CA MET A 47 -7.27 -7.03 -9.23
C MET A 47 -7.66 -5.57 -9.36
N TRP A 48 -8.97 -5.36 -9.33
CA TRP A 48 -9.58 -4.05 -9.16
C TRP A 48 -10.61 -4.11 -8.04
N LEU A 49 -10.41 -3.34 -6.99
CA LEU A 49 -11.33 -3.22 -5.86
C LEU A 49 -11.97 -1.82 -5.87
N GLY A 50 -13.26 -1.78 -5.59
CA GLY A 50 -14.01 -0.53 -5.50
C GLY A 50 -13.93 0.09 -4.10
N TYR A 51 -14.83 -0.32 -3.21
CA TYR A 51 -15.07 0.33 -1.92
C TYR A 51 -15.16 -0.69 -0.79
N ASP A 52 -14.74 -0.31 0.42
CA ASP A 52 -14.94 -1.09 1.65
C ASP A 52 -14.42 -2.54 1.47
N CYS A 53 -13.13 -2.70 1.22
CA CYS A 53 -12.53 -4.02 0.94
C CYS A 53 -11.36 -4.32 1.88
N ASP A 54 -11.37 -5.52 2.47
CA ASP A 54 -10.31 -6.03 3.32
C ASP A 54 -9.59 -7.18 2.60
N MET A 55 -8.26 -7.08 2.43
CA MET A 55 -7.53 -8.13 1.73
C MET A 55 -6.22 -8.50 2.41
N TRP A 56 -5.88 -9.77 2.24
CA TRP A 56 -4.52 -10.24 2.43
C TRP A 56 -3.98 -10.81 1.11
N LEU A 57 -2.80 -10.36 0.71
CA LEU A 57 -2.13 -10.78 -0.52
C LEU A 57 -0.75 -11.34 -0.21
N GLY A 58 -0.36 -12.35 -0.97
CA GLY A 58 0.92 -13.03 -0.80
C GLY A 58 2.01 -12.41 -1.68
N TYR A 59 2.22 -12.97 -2.87
CA TYR A 59 3.36 -12.69 -3.75
C TYR A 59 2.90 -12.31 -5.15
N ASP A 60 3.67 -11.46 -5.84
CA ASP A 60 3.47 -11.14 -7.26
C ASP A 60 2.03 -10.68 -7.54
N CYS A 61 1.61 -9.56 -6.95
CA CYS A 61 0.22 -9.08 -7.06
C CYS A 61 0.15 -7.64 -7.59
N ASP A 62 -0.69 -7.41 -8.59
CA ASP A 62 -0.98 -6.09 -9.15
C ASP A 62 -2.40 -5.67 -8.78
N MET A 63 -2.56 -4.50 -8.15
CA MET A 63 -3.88 -4.08 -7.68
C MET A 63 -4.20 -2.62 -7.98
N TRP A 64 -5.50 -2.41 -8.15
CA TRP A 64 -6.12 -1.10 -8.12
C TRP A 64 -7.16 -1.02 -7.02
N LEU A 65 -7.03 -0.04 -6.13
CA LEU A 65 -7.91 0.17 -4.99
C LEU A 65 -8.60 1.52 -5.10
N GLY A 66 -9.91 1.53 -4.84
CA GLY A 66 -10.70 2.75 -4.82
C GLY A 66 -10.64 3.45 -3.47
N TYR A 67 -11.60 3.15 -2.60
CA TYR A 67 -11.89 3.90 -1.37
C TYR A 67 -12.05 2.96 -0.17
N ASP A 68 -11.67 3.41 1.03
CA ASP A 68 -11.95 2.71 2.29
C ASP A 68 -11.48 1.24 2.23
N CYS A 69 -10.18 1.02 1.99
CA CYS A 69 -9.63 -0.33 1.82
C CYS A 69 -8.50 -0.61 2.82
N ASP A 70 -8.56 -1.78 3.46
CA ASP A 70 -7.52 -2.25 4.38
C ASP A 70 -6.78 -3.43 3.76
N MET A 71 -5.46 -3.37 3.72
CA MET A 71 -4.69 -4.45 3.09
C MET A 71 -3.44 -4.84 3.85
N TRP A 72 -3.13 -6.13 3.74
CA TRP A 72 -1.81 -6.64 4.03
C TRP A 72 -1.18 -7.28 2.79
N LEU A 73 0.04 -6.87 2.49
CA LEU A 73 0.80 -7.27 1.31
C LEU A 73 2.09 -7.98 1.72
N GLY A 74 2.45 -9.02 0.97
CA GLY A 74 3.67 -9.78 1.16
C GLY A 74 4.85 -9.22 0.35
N TYR A 75 5.12 -9.83 -0.79
CA TYR A 75 6.34 -9.61 -1.59
C TYR A 75 6.01 -9.28 -3.03
N ASP A 76 6.82 -8.45 -3.70
CA ASP A 76 6.74 -8.20 -5.14
C ASP A 76 5.30 -7.77 -5.53
N CYS A 77 4.84 -6.62 -5.04
CA CYS A 77 3.47 -6.16 -5.25
C CYS A 77 3.43 -4.72 -5.78
N ASP A 78 2.64 -4.49 -6.82
CA ASP A 78 2.43 -3.17 -7.42
C ASP A 78 1.00 -2.69 -7.16
N MET A 79 0.87 -1.48 -6.62
CA MET A 79 -0.44 -0.97 -6.19
C MET A 79 -0.67 0.46 -6.65
N TRP A 80 -1.92 0.73 -7.06
CA TRP A 80 -2.43 2.08 -7.13
C TRP A 80 -3.71 2.23 -6.30
N LEU A 81 -3.66 3.12 -5.30
CA LEU A 81 -4.74 3.43 -4.36
C LEU A 81 -5.33 4.82 -4.56
N GLY A 82 -6.62 4.90 -4.24
CA GLY A 82 -7.38 6.13 -4.20
C GLY A 82 -7.34 6.81 -2.82
N TYR A 83 -8.38 6.61 -2.02
CA TYR A 83 -8.70 7.43 -0.85
C TYR A 83 -8.92 6.58 0.40
N ASP A 84 -8.56 7.08 1.57
CA ASP A 84 -8.91 6.48 2.85
C ASP A 84 -8.48 5.00 2.93
N CYS A 85 -7.19 4.71 2.75
CA CYS A 85 -6.69 3.33 2.69
C CYS A 85 -5.58 3.07 3.70
N ASP A 86 -5.66 1.93 4.40
CA ASP A 86 -4.66 1.50 5.38
C ASP A 86 -3.89 0.28 4.85
N MET A 87 -2.55 0.37 4.87
CA MET A 87 -1.69 -0.65 4.24
C MET A 87 -0.56 -1.11 5.14
N TRP A 88 -0.36 -2.43 5.15
CA TRP A 88 0.88 -3.03 5.63
C TRP A 88 1.60 -3.75 4.48
N LEU A 89 2.87 -3.43 4.25
CA LEU A 89 3.67 -3.94 3.15
C LEU A 89 4.94 -4.64 3.64
N GLY A 90 5.28 -5.74 2.98
CA GLY A 90 6.47 -6.53 3.26
C GLY A 90 7.69 -6.03 2.50
N TYR A 91 7.98 -6.63 1.35
CA TYR A 91 9.26 -6.51 0.63
C TYR A 91 9.04 -6.24 -0.85
N ASP A 92 9.92 -5.43 -1.46
CA ASP A 92 9.96 -5.23 -2.91
C ASP A 92 8.58 -4.81 -3.45
N CYS A 93 8.01 -3.71 -2.96
CA CYS A 93 6.68 -3.27 -3.37
C CYS A 93 6.68 -1.82 -3.89
N ASP A 94 5.95 -1.59 -4.97
CA ASP A 94 5.79 -0.26 -5.58
C ASP A 94 4.37 0.27 -5.37
N MET A 95 4.24 1.51 -4.90
CA MET A 95 2.92 2.08 -4.57
C MET A 95 2.71 3.49 -5.10
N TRP A 96 1.46 3.76 -5.44
CA TRP A 96 0.92 5.11 -5.60
C TRP A 96 -0.30 5.28 -4.72
N LEU A 97 -0.24 6.26 -3.82
CA LEU A 97 -1.25 6.54 -2.81
C LEU A 97 -1.84 7.93 -3.07
N GLY A 98 -3.17 8.03 -3.04
CA GLY A 98 -3.88 9.25 -3.41
C GLY A 98 -4.05 10.23 -2.25
N TYR A 99 -5.02 9.98 -1.37
CA TYR A 99 -5.48 10.91 -0.33
C TYR A 99 -5.80 10.16 0.97
N ASP A 100 -5.47 10.74 2.13
CA ASP A 100 -5.80 10.19 3.45
C ASP A 100 -5.43 8.70 3.56
N CYS A 101 -4.17 8.34 3.27
CA CYS A 101 -3.72 6.94 3.34
C CYS A 101 -2.66 6.76 4.41
N ASP A 102 -2.79 5.69 5.21
CA ASP A 102 -1.80 5.30 6.20
C ASP A 102 -1.05 4.06 5.73
N THR A 103 0.28 4.13 5.67
CA THR A 103 1.07 2.99 5.18
C THR A 103 2.27 2.64 6.06
N TRP A 104 2.58 1.35 6.11
CA TRP A 104 3.80 0.84 6.69
C TRP A 104 4.52 -0.03 5.69
N LEU A 105 5.76 0.34 5.38
CA LEU A 105 6.63 -0.36 4.43
C LEU A 105 7.75 -1.07 5.16
N GLY A 106 8.01 -2.31 4.77
CA GLY A 106 9.08 -3.11 5.32
C GLY A 106 10.44 -2.80 4.69
N TYR A 107 10.71 -3.37 3.52
CA TYR A 107 12.04 -3.42 2.90
C TYR A 107 11.96 -3.16 1.40
N ASP A 108 12.91 -2.38 0.85
CA ASP A 108 13.08 -2.20 -0.59
C ASP A 108 11.76 -1.80 -1.30
N CYS A 109 11.03 -0.82 -0.75
CA CYS A 109 9.74 -0.38 -1.28
C CYS A 109 9.85 1.03 -1.88
N ASP A 110 9.24 1.25 -3.05
CA ASP A 110 9.15 2.56 -3.69
C ASP A 110 7.72 3.10 -3.59
N THR A 111 7.58 4.35 -3.15
CA THR A 111 6.25 4.90 -2.86
C THR A 111 6.06 6.33 -3.31
N TRP A 112 4.88 6.60 -3.85
CA TRP A 112 4.38 7.93 -4.08
C TRP A 112 3.17 8.23 -3.22
N LEU A 113 3.23 9.31 -2.45
CA LEU A 113 2.17 9.76 -1.56
C LEU A 113 1.63 11.09 -2.06
N GLY A 114 0.32 11.16 -2.29
CA GLY A 114 -0.34 12.35 -2.81
C GLY A 114 -0.59 13.42 -1.75
N TYR A 115 -1.57 13.23 -0.88
CA TYR A 115 -2.10 14.26 0.02
C TYR A 115 -2.50 13.65 1.37
N ASP A 116 -2.17 14.33 2.47
CA ASP A 116 -2.68 14.01 3.81
C ASP A 116 -2.40 12.53 4.19
N CYS A 117 -1.23 12.00 3.82
CA CYS A 117 -0.88 10.59 4.06
C CYS A 117 0.17 10.44 5.16
N ASP A 118 0.02 9.43 6.00
CA ASP A 118 1.02 9.05 7.00
C ASP A 118 1.78 7.79 6.58
N THR A 119 3.10 7.77 6.77
CA THR A 119 3.91 6.63 6.31
C THR A 119 5.05 6.27 7.26
N TRP A 120 5.21 4.96 7.50
CA TRP A 120 6.38 4.39 8.13
C TRP A 120 7.24 3.64 7.12
N LEU A 121 8.52 4.01 7.02
CA LEU A 121 9.50 3.32 6.18
C LEU A 121 10.44 2.49 7.04
N GLY A 122 10.63 1.22 6.68
CA GLY A 122 11.55 0.32 7.36
C GLY A 122 13.01 0.45 6.89
N TYR A 123 13.36 -0.12 5.74
CA TYR A 123 14.75 -0.22 5.28
C TYR A 123 14.88 -0.13 3.76
N ASP A 124 15.85 0.64 3.26
CA ASP A 124 16.15 0.82 1.83
C ASP A 124 14.89 1.18 0.99
N CYS A 125 14.00 2.03 1.54
CA CYS A 125 12.79 2.47 0.83
C CYS A 125 12.98 3.85 0.20
N ASP A 126 12.44 4.06 -1.00
CA ASP A 126 12.38 5.37 -1.64
C ASP A 126 10.96 5.94 -1.63
N THR A 127 10.82 7.21 -1.26
CA THR A 127 9.48 7.84 -1.18
C THR A 127 9.43 9.25 -1.76
N TRP A 128 8.41 9.54 -2.58
CA TRP A 128 8.07 10.90 -2.99
C TRP A 128 6.75 11.37 -2.37
N LEU A 129 6.81 12.47 -1.61
CA LEU A 129 5.68 13.10 -0.94
C LEU A 129 5.11 14.28 -1.75
N GLY A 130 3.79 14.37 -1.76
CA GLY A 130 3.04 15.51 -2.28
C GLY A 130 2.79 16.59 -1.22
N TYR A 131 1.67 16.54 -0.50
CA TYR A 131 1.23 17.65 0.38
C TYR A 131 0.76 17.15 1.75
N ASP A 132 1.21 17.82 2.83
CA ASP A 132 0.75 17.59 4.22
C ASP A 132 0.83 16.11 4.62
N CYS A 133 1.99 15.49 4.35
CA CYS A 133 2.22 14.08 4.65
C CYS A 133 3.22 13.97 5.81
N ASP A 134 2.97 13.05 6.75
CA ASP A 134 3.89 12.77 7.84
C ASP A 134 4.64 11.47 7.62
N MET A 135 5.94 11.47 7.87
CA MET A 135 6.75 10.26 7.71
C MET A 135 7.64 9.94 8.90
N TRP A 136 7.70 8.66 9.24
CA TRP A 136 8.69 8.10 10.14
C TRP A 136 9.65 7.16 9.42
N LEU A 137 10.93 7.53 9.46
CA LEU A 137 12.01 6.89 8.72
C LEU A 137 12.78 5.88 9.56
N GLY A 138 12.97 4.69 8.99
CA GLY A 138 13.96 3.71 9.39
C GLY A 138 15.34 3.97 8.78
N TYR A 139 15.95 2.96 8.17
CA TYR A 139 17.36 2.97 7.76
C TYR A 139 17.54 3.04 6.24
N ASP A 140 18.50 3.86 5.81
CA ASP A 140 18.95 3.97 4.42
C ASP A 140 17.84 4.25 3.39
N CYS A 141 16.77 4.93 3.82
CA CYS A 141 15.71 5.42 2.94
C CYS A 141 16.07 6.77 2.28
N ASP A 142 15.70 6.94 1.02
CA ASP A 142 15.76 8.23 0.32
C ASP A 142 14.37 8.84 0.15
N MET A 143 14.28 10.17 0.23
CA MET A 143 12.98 10.85 0.15
C MET A 143 13.03 12.16 -0.62
N TRP A 144 11.91 12.44 -1.27
CA TRP A 144 11.60 13.71 -1.91
C TRP A 144 10.38 14.33 -1.27
N LEU A 145 10.52 15.57 -0.80
CA LEU A 145 9.44 16.28 -0.10
C LEU A 145 8.76 17.29 -1.01
N GLY A 146 7.43 17.28 -0.99
CA GLY A 146 6.61 18.36 -1.50
C GLY A 146 6.36 19.42 -0.43
N TYR A 147 5.10 19.80 -0.22
CA TYR A 147 4.73 20.96 0.59
C TYR A 147 4.13 20.58 1.94
N ASP A 148 4.58 21.24 3.02
CA ASP A 148 4.06 21.06 4.39
C ASP A 148 4.15 19.64 4.95
N CYS A 149 5.12 18.83 4.48
CA CYS A 149 5.36 17.50 5.02
C CYS A 149 6.28 17.53 6.26
N ASP A 150 5.98 16.72 7.28
CA ASP A 150 6.82 16.51 8.46
C ASP A 150 7.56 15.18 8.41
N MET A 151 8.71 15.13 9.08
CA MET A 151 9.55 13.93 9.13
C MET A 151 10.14 13.71 10.52
N CYS A 152 10.19 12.44 10.93
CA CYS A 152 10.89 11.98 12.11
C CYS A 152 11.90 10.88 11.71
N LEU A 153 13.14 10.93 12.24
CA LEU A 153 14.20 9.94 11.96
C LEU A 153 14.37 8.96 13.13
N GLY A 154 14.35 7.67 12.84
CA GLY A 154 14.51 6.56 13.79
C GLY A 154 15.95 6.30 14.25
N ALA A 155 16.60 7.27 14.92
CA ALA A 155 17.69 7.06 15.88
C ALA A 155 18.11 8.43 16.47
N GLY A 156 17.36 8.92 17.46
CA GLY A 156 17.83 10.02 18.34
C GLY A 156 17.77 11.45 17.78
N ALA A 157 16.91 11.77 16.80
CA ALA A 157 16.77 13.12 16.27
C ALA A 157 15.33 13.66 16.32
N SER A 158 15.24 14.99 16.45
CA SER A 158 14.03 15.81 16.58
C SER A 158 13.11 15.76 15.36
N CYS A 159 11.81 15.60 15.61
CA CYS A 159 10.74 15.88 14.63
C CYS A 159 10.64 17.39 14.38
N GLY A 160 10.47 17.80 13.12
CA GLY A 160 10.17 19.19 12.83
C GLY A 160 9.91 19.49 11.36
N PRO A 161 9.12 20.55 11.08
CA PRO A 161 8.72 20.91 9.74
C PRO A 161 9.89 21.38 8.90
N ARG A 162 10.05 20.79 7.71
CA ARG A 162 11.02 21.26 6.71
C ARG A 162 10.31 21.95 5.56
N ARG A 163 10.23 23.28 5.63
CA ARG A 163 9.78 24.10 4.50
C ARG A 163 10.84 24.15 3.40
N SER A 164 10.56 23.38 2.34
CA SER A 164 11.07 23.48 0.97
C SER A 164 12.59 23.48 0.75
N SER A 165 13.01 22.53 -0.10
CA SER A 165 14.31 22.31 -0.74
C SER A 165 15.44 21.76 0.15
N VAL A 166 15.80 20.49 -0.07
CA VAL A 166 17.16 19.91 -0.28
C VAL A 166 17.00 18.38 -0.41
N VAL A 167 17.56 17.78 -1.46
CA VAL A 167 17.82 16.32 -1.54
C VAL A 167 18.81 15.97 -0.44
N LEU A 168 18.40 15.19 0.56
CA LEU A 168 19.30 14.65 1.57
C LEU A 168 19.26 13.13 1.48
N PRO A 169 20.32 12.46 0.97
CA PRO A 169 20.45 11.03 1.17
C PRO A 169 20.59 10.79 2.67
N SER A 170 19.64 10.08 3.27
CA SER A 170 19.67 9.80 4.72
C SER A 170 20.44 8.53 4.99
N LYS A 171 21.75 8.57 4.70
CA LYS A 171 22.67 7.50 5.09
C LYS A 171 22.83 7.48 6.61
N VAL A 172 22.03 6.66 7.28
CA VAL A 172 22.18 6.36 8.71
C VAL A 172 23.33 5.36 8.84
N HIS A 173 24.56 5.84 8.65
CA HIS A 173 25.75 5.02 8.92
C HIS A 173 25.90 4.82 10.44
N SER A 174 25.72 3.58 10.88
CA SER A 174 26.37 3.06 12.10
C SER A 174 27.70 2.40 11.74
#